data_AF-A0A7Z9K8Z3-F1
#
_entry.id   AF-A0A7Z9K8Z3-F1
#
_cell.length_a   1.000
_cell.length_b   1.000
_cell.length_c   1.000
_cell.angle_alpha   90.00
_cell.angle_beta   90.00
_cell.angle_gamma   90.00
#
_symmetry.space_group_name_H-M   'P 1'
#
loop_
_entity.id
_entity.type
_entity.pdbx_description
1 polymer ?
#
loop_
_entity_poly.entity_id
_entity_poly.type
_entity_poly.pdbx_seq_one_letter_code
_entity_poly.pdbx_strand_id
1 'polypeptide(L)'
;MNLPFPSGRQDKRRVLLDAVESAREVITTGAEQAEREGTLPPATVDALYDSRLMALKLPVELGGAEVDPVTLMDVIEAMALYDATAAWVLMVGATSIGLAGAFLPGEAIQQIFTDDRVPRSVGVAAPGGDA
;
A
#
# COMPACT_ATOMS: atom_id res chain seq x y z
N MET A 1 -3.27 10.98 14.54
CA MET A 1 -4.52 10.19 14.43
C MET A 1 -5.21 10.43 13.10
N ASN A 2 -4.94 9.54 12.14
CA ASN A 2 -5.68 9.48 10.88
C ASN A 2 -7.11 8.99 11.13
N LEU A 3 -8.09 9.56 10.41
CA LEU A 3 -9.48 9.13 10.48
C LEU A 3 -9.61 7.67 10.03
N PRO A 4 -10.50 6.87 10.64
CA PRO A 4 -10.73 5.50 10.21
C PRO A 4 -11.25 5.46 8.76
N PHE A 5 -10.93 4.40 8.02
CA PHE A 5 -11.52 4.20 6.70
C PHE A 5 -13.03 3.95 6.82
N PRO A 6 -13.84 4.35 5.82
CA PRO A 6 -15.27 4.05 5.83
C PRO A 6 -15.54 2.54 5.94
N SER A 7 -16.56 2.15 6.70
CA SER A 7 -16.94 0.73 6.83
C SER A 7 -17.66 0.20 5.59
N GLY A 8 -18.42 1.06 4.88
CA GLY A 8 -19.15 0.69 3.67
C GLY A 8 -18.21 0.43 2.50
N ARG A 9 -18.39 -0.69 1.79
CA ARG A 9 -17.54 -1.09 0.66
C ARG A 9 -17.44 -0.02 -0.43
N GLN A 10 -18.57 0.59 -0.82
CA GLN A 10 -18.60 1.61 -1.88
C GLN A 10 -17.89 2.90 -1.46
N ASP A 11 -18.11 3.37 -0.24
CA ASP A 11 -17.47 4.58 0.29
C ASP A 11 -15.96 4.36 0.47
N LYS A 12 -15.58 3.18 0.97
CA LYS A 12 -14.17 2.78 1.10
C LYS A 12 -13.48 2.77 -0.26
N ARG A 13 -14.10 2.12 -1.27
CA ARG A 13 -13.61 2.12 -2.65
C ARG A 13 -13.45 3.53 -3.20
N ARG A 14 -14.43 4.41 -2.98
CA ARG A 14 -14.38 5.81 -3.42
C ARG A 14 -13.17 6.53 -2.84
N VAL A 15 -13.03 6.52 -1.51
CA VAL A 15 -11.92 7.20 -0.82
C VAL A 15 -10.55 6.71 -1.29
N LEU A 16 -10.41 5.41 -1.55
CA LEU A 16 -9.14 4.84 -2.02
C LEU A 16 -8.83 5.20 -3.48
N LEU A 17 -9.83 5.25 -4.36
CA LEU A 17 -9.63 5.73 -5.74
C LEU A 17 -9.33 7.23 -5.79
N ASP A 18 -9.97 8.02 -4.92
CA ASP A 18 -9.66 9.44 -4.79
C ASP A 18 -8.21 9.64 -4.28
N ALA A 19 -7.74 8.76 -3.38
CA ALA A 19 -6.35 8.75 -2.92
C ALA A 19 -5.36 8.40 -4.05
N VAL A 20 -5.70 7.46 -4.93
CA VAL A 20 -4.91 7.17 -6.15
C VAL A 20 -4.82 8.41 -7.05
N GLU A 21 -5.95 9.05 -7.36
CA GLU A 21 -5.96 10.26 -8.21
C GLU A 21 -5.15 11.41 -7.56
N SER A 22 -5.20 11.55 -6.23
CA SER A 22 -4.41 12.58 -5.52
C SER A 22 -2.89 12.40 -5.67
N ALA A 23 -2.42 11.16 -5.88
CA ALA A 23 -1.01 10.86 -6.06
C ALA A 23 -0.55 10.97 -7.53
N ARG A 24 -1.49 11.08 -8.49
CA ARG A 24 -1.25 10.97 -9.93
C ARG A 24 -0.06 11.77 -10.44
N GLU A 25 0.01 13.05 -10.10
CA GLU A 25 1.07 13.95 -10.60
C GLU A 25 2.46 13.48 -10.16
N VAL A 26 2.62 13.12 -8.88
CA VAL A 26 3.90 12.66 -8.32
C VAL A 26 4.29 11.29 -8.88
N ILE A 27 3.31 10.39 -9.05
CA ILE A 27 3.55 9.06 -9.63
C ILE A 27 3.99 9.18 -11.10
N THR A 28 3.22 9.90 -11.91
CA THR A 28 3.51 10.04 -13.35
C THR A 28 4.82 10.78 -13.62
N THR A 29 5.13 11.81 -12.83
CA THR A 29 6.41 12.55 -12.94
C THR A 29 7.61 11.69 -12.54
N GLY A 30 7.42 10.78 -11.59
CA GLY A 30 8.49 9.89 -11.11
C GLY A 30 8.82 8.71 -12.02
N ALA A 31 7.95 8.37 -12.98
CA ALA A 31 8.05 7.13 -13.76
C ALA A 31 9.35 7.00 -14.56
N GLU A 32 9.77 8.04 -15.30
CA GLU A 32 11.01 7.98 -16.07
C GLU A 32 12.26 7.88 -15.17
N GLN A 33 12.24 8.53 -14.01
CA GLN A 33 13.32 8.42 -13.04
C GLN A 33 13.37 7.00 -12.49
N ALA A 34 12.22 6.41 -12.18
CA ALA A 34 12.13 5.05 -11.67
C ALA A 34 12.75 4.03 -12.63
N GLU A 35 12.46 4.14 -13.92
CA GLU A 35 13.03 3.28 -14.96
C GLU A 35 14.55 3.43 -15.06
N ARG A 36 15.06 4.67 -15.05
CA ARG A 36 16.50 4.94 -15.13
C ARG A 36 17.28 4.44 -13.92
N GLU A 37 16.69 4.56 -12.73
CA GLU A 37 17.36 4.26 -11.46
C GLU A 37 17.10 2.83 -10.96
N GLY A 38 16.13 2.12 -11.54
CA GLY A 38 15.72 0.79 -11.09
C GLY A 38 15.06 0.78 -9.71
N THR A 39 14.57 1.93 -9.24
CA THR A 39 13.89 2.10 -7.95
C THR A 39 12.94 3.28 -8.01
N LEU A 40 11.83 3.24 -7.25
CA LEU A 40 10.93 4.39 -7.17
C LEU A 40 11.65 5.61 -6.55
N PRO A 41 11.45 6.82 -7.09
CA PRO A 41 11.90 8.05 -6.45
C PRO A 41 11.32 8.19 -5.04
N PRO A 42 12.05 8.79 -4.08
CA PRO A 42 11.55 8.99 -2.73
C PRO A 42 10.19 9.69 -2.66
N ALA A 43 9.96 10.69 -3.53
CA ALA A 43 8.69 11.41 -3.60
C ALA A 43 7.51 10.49 -3.99
N THR A 44 7.73 9.56 -4.92
CA THR A 44 6.75 8.54 -5.32
C THR A 44 6.44 7.61 -4.15
N VAL A 45 7.46 7.18 -3.40
CA VAL A 45 7.27 6.35 -2.21
C VAL A 45 6.47 7.10 -1.16
N ASP A 46 6.85 8.34 -0.83
CA ASP A 46 6.15 9.14 0.17
C ASP A 46 4.70 9.40 -0.23
N ALA A 47 4.41 9.68 -1.50
CA ALA A 47 3.03 9.82 -2.00
C ALA A 47 2.18 8.56 -1.73
N LEU A 48 2.73 7.35 -1.86
CA LEU A 48 2.01 6.11 -1.54
C LEU A 48 1.72 5.95 -0.04
N TYR A 49 2.58 6.47 0.84
CA TYR A 49 2.36 6.45 2.29
C TYR A 49 1.40 7.56 2.73
N ASP A 50 1.56 8.76 2.21
CA ASP A 50 0.79 9.95 2.58
C ASP A 50 -0.67 9.83 2.11
N SER A 51 -0.90 9.19 0.96
CA SER A 51 -2.23 8.80 0.47
C SER A 51 -2.85 7.63 1.26
N ARG A 52 -2.12 7.06 2.22
CA ARG A 52 -2.49 5.87 3.02
C ARG A 52 -2.76 4.61 2.21
N LEU A 53 -2.37 4.57 0.92
CA LEU A 53 -2.56 3.41 0.05
C LEU A 53 -1.79 2.19 0.57
N MET A 54 -0.66 2.37 1.26
CA MET A 54 0.07 1.26 1.90
C MET A 54 -0.75 0.52 2.99
N ALA A 55 -1.84 1.11 3.49
CA ALA A 55 -2.72 0.51 4.49
C ALA A 55 -3.86 -0.34 3.88
N LEU A 56 -3.87 -0.53 2.55
CA LEU A 56 -5.00 -1.10 1.79
C LEU A 56 -5.47 -2.48 2.31
N LYS A 57 -4.53 -3.37 2.64
CA LYS A 57 -4.79 -4.75 3.10
C LYS A 57 -4.57 -4.95 4.60
N LEU A 58 -4.18 -3.89 5.32
CA LEU A 58 -3.89 -3.98 6.75
C LEU A 58 -5.20 -4.15 7.54
N PRO A 59 -5.23 -4.89 8.66
CA PRO A 59 -6.41 -5.02 9.52
C PRO A 59 -6.92 -3.67 10.03
N VAL A 60 -8.24 -3.56 10.23
CA VAL A 60 -8.87 -2.33 10.73
C VAL A 60 -8.35 -1.93 12.11
N GLU A 61 -8.07 -2.89 12.99
CA GLU A 61 -7.54 -2.67 14.34
C GLU A 61 -6.14 -2.03 14.33
N LEU A 62 -5.42 -2.16 13.22
CA LEU A 62 -4.11 -1.55 12.99
C LEU A 62 -4.20 -0.28 12.12
N GLY A 63 -5.40 0.27 11.93
CA GLY A 63 -5.64 1.49 11.15
C GLY A 63 -5.72 1.27 9.64
N GLY A 64 -5.82 0.01 9.21
CA GLY A 64 -5.90 -0.40 7.82
C GLY A 64 -7.30 -0.29 7.21
N ALA A 65 -7.34 -0.40 5.88
CA ALA A 65 -8.60 -0.37 5.13
C ALA A 65 -9.26 -1.75 5.06
N GLU A 66 -8.51 -2.84 5.21
CA GLU A 66 -9.00 -4.23 5.12
C GLU A 66 -10.01 -4.42 3.97
N VAL A 67 -9.56 -4.11 2.75
CA VAL A 67 -10.43 -4.13 1.57
C VAL A 67 -10.73 -5.55 1.08
N ASP A 68 -11.87 -5.72 0.41
CA ASP A 68 -12.17 -6.93 -0.32
C ASP A 68 -11.33 -7.04 -1.61
N PRO A 69 -11.18 -8.25 -2.21
CA PRO A 69 -10.35 -8.47 -3.38
C PRO A 69 -10.73 -7.62 -4.61
N VAL A 70 -12.01 -7.28 -4.79
CA VAL A 70 -12.44 -6.48 -5.95
C VAL A 70 -12.00 -5.04 -5.77
N THR A 71 -12.21 -4.46 -4.57
CA THR A 71 -11.73 -3.11 -4.26
C THR A 71 -10.20 -3.02 -4.34
N LEU A 72 -9.49 -4.08 -3.91
CA LEU A 72 -8.04 -4.18 -4.11
C LEU A 72 -7.67 -4.08 -5.59
N MET A 73 -8.30 -4.89 -6.46
CA MET A 73 -8.04 -4.87 -7.90
C MET A 73 -8.32 -3.50 -8.52
N ASP A 74 -9.44 -2.87 -8.18
CA ASP A 74 -9.80 -1.53 -8.67
C ASP A 74 -8.71 -0.48 -8.35
N VAL A 75 -8.16 -0.51 -7.14
CA VAL A 75 -7.12 0.44 -6.70
C VAL A 75 -5.79 0.18 -7.39
N ILE A 76 -5.39 -1.10 -7.53
CA ILE A 76 -4.14 -1.46 -8.22
C ILE A 76 -4.23 -1.14 -9.71
N GLU A 77 -5.37 -1.42 -10.36
CA GLU A 77 -5.62 -1.08 -11.76
C GLU A 77 -5.54 0.44 -11.98
N ALA A 78 -6.20 1.23 -11.12
CA ALA A 78 -6.14 2.68 -11.20
C ALA A 78 -4.71 3.23 -11.07
N MET A 79 -3.90 2.68 -10.15
CA MET A 79 -2.49 3.08 -10.02
C MET A 79 -1.66 2.66 -11.24
N ALA A 80 -1.92 1.47 -11.80
CA ALA A 80 -1.18 0.96 -12.96
C ALA A 80 -1.40 1.78 -14.23
N LEU A 81 -2.52 2.51 -14.33
CA LEU A 81 -2.76 3.48 -15.41
C LEU A 81 -1.80 4.69 -15.34
N TYR A 82 -1.19 4.97 -14.20
CA TYR A 82 -0.21 6.03 -14.04
C TYR A 82 1.22 5.51 -14.12
N ASP A 83 1.51 4.43 -13.38
CA ASP A 83 2.81 3.76 -13.41
C ASP A 83 2.68 2.31 -12.93
N ALA A 84 3.09 1.36 -13.77
CA ALA A 84 3.00 -0.06 -13.48
C ALA A 84 3.94 -0.48 -12.33
N THR A 85 5.11 0.17 -12.21
CA THR A 85 6.09 -0.13 -11.15
C THR A 85 5.55 0.30 -9.77
N ALA A 86 4.98 1.50 -9.67
CA ALA A 86 4.33 1.98 -8.45
C ALA A 86 3.14 1.09 -8.06
N ALA A 87 2.32 0.65 -9.02
CA ALA A 87 1.24 -0.29 -8.76
C ALA A 87 1.73 -1.63 -8.21
N TRP A 88 2.82 -2.16 -8.77
CA TRP A 88 3.47 -3.38 -8.28
C TRP A 88 4.01 -3.21 -6.85
N VAL A 89 4.72 -2.12 -6.59
CA VAL A 89 5.27 -1.80 -5.25
C VAL A 89 4.14 -1.65 -4.23
N LEU A 90 3.04 -0.98 -4.59
CA LEU A 90 1.86 -0.87 -3.75
C LEU A 90 1.26 -2.25 -3.44
N MET A 91 1.07 -3.09 -4.46
CA MET A 91 0.50 -4.43 -4.30
C MET A 91 1.36 -5.29 -3.36
N VAL A 92 2.67 -5.34 -3.59
CA VAL A 92 3.59 -6.15 -2.79
C VAL A 92 3.68 -5.60 -1.37
N GLY A 93 3.94 -4.30 -1.21
CA GLY A 93 4.09 -3.66 0.10
C GLY A 93 2.84 -3.81 0.97
N ALA A 94 1.67 -3.49 0.43
CA ALA A 94 0.40 -3.65 1.15
C ALA A 94 0.13 -5.13 1.50
N THR A 95 0.53 -6.07 0.65
CA THR A 95 0.40 -7.51 0.94
C THR A 95 1.33 -7.94 2.05
N SER A 96 2.61 -7.58 1.99
CA SER A 96 3.60 -7.97 2.99
C SER A 96 3.24 -7.44 4.38
N ILE A 97 2.91 -6.15 4.50
CA ILE A 97 2.52 -5.59 5.80
C ILE A 97 1.15 -6.06 6.27
N GLY A 98 0.20 -6.30 5.34
CA GLY A 98 -1.11 -6.86 5.67
C GLY A 98 -1.01 -8.28 6.24
N LEU A 99 -0.17 -9.14 5.66
CA LEU A 99 0.09 -10.49 6.18
C LEU A 99 0.76 -10.44 7.56
N ALA A 100 1.75 -9.56 7.74
CA ALA A 100 2.38 -9.36 9.04
C ALA A 100 1.34 -8.91 10.10
N GLY A 101 0.51 -7.93 9.77
CA GLY A 101 -0.55 -7.43 10.64
C GLY A 101 -1.62 -8.47 10.99
N ALA A 102 -1.93 -9.38 10.08
CA ALA A 102 -2.97 -10.39 10.27
C ALA A 102 -2.50 -11.64 11.03
N PHE A 103 -1.23 -12.02 10.91
CA PHE A 103 -0.75 -13.34 11.35
C PHE A 103 0.36 -13.33 12.40
N LEU A 104 1.00 -12.19 12.68
CA LEU A 104 2.01 -12.15 13.73
C LEU A 104 1.37 -12.22 15.13
N PRO A 105 2.07 -12.81 16.12
CA PRO A 105 1.66 -12.74 17.52
C PRO A 105 1.56 -11.28 18.01
N GLY A 106 0.69 -11.03 18.99
CA GLY A 106 0.44 -9.69 19.51
C GLY A 106 1.70 -8.96 20.01
N GLU A 107 2.67 -9.68 20.58
CA GLU A 107 3.97 -9.11 20.98
C GLU A 107 4.76 -8.55 19.80
N ALA A 108 4.75 -9.24 18.65
CA ALA A 108 5.44 -8.81 17.44
C ALA A 108 4.70 -7.65 16.77
N ILE A 109 3.36 -7.66 16.80
CA ILE A 109 2.55 -6.53 16.36
C ILE A 109 2.93 -5.26 17.14
N GLN A 110 3.03 -5.34 18.48
CA GLN A 110 3.42 -4.20 19.32
C GLN A 110 4.85 -3.70 19.05
N GLN A 111 5.75 -4.56 18.61
CA GLN A 111 7.13 -4.17 18.26
C GLN A 111 7.23 -3.53 16.88
N ILE A 112 6.37 -3.91 15.94
CA ILE A 112 6.45 -3.47 14.53
C ILE A 112 5.59 -2.24 14.29
N PHE A 113 4.40 -2.16 14.90
CA PHE A 113 3.44 -1.08 14.73
C PHE A 113 3.52 -0.09 15.90
N THR A 114 4.65 0.60 16.01
CA THR A 114 4.91 1.55 17.12
C THR A 114 4.39 2.96 16.88
N ASP A 115 4.18 3.33 15.61
CA ASP A 115 3.87 4.69 15.18
C ASP A 115 2.54 4.73 14.39
N ASP A 116 2.02 5.94 14.17
CA ASP A 116 0.81 6.18 13.35
C ASP A 116 1.02 5.91 11.84
N ARG A 117 2.25 5.55 11.40
CA ARG A 117 2.60 5.27 10.00
C ARG A 117 2.72 3.77 9.77
N VAL A 118 2.14 3.28 8.67
CA VAL A 118 2.28 1.89 8.23
C VAL A 118 3.77 1.54 8.11
N PRO A 119 4.27 0.48 8.78
CA PRO A 119 5.66 0.06 8.66
C PRO A 119 6.00 -0.36 7.24
N ARG A 120 7.21 -0.01 6.80
CA ARG A 120 7.74 -0.45 5.50
C ARG A 120 8.04 -1.95 5.59
N SER A 121 7.37 -2.74 4.74
CA SER A 121 7.59 -4.18 4.66
C SER A 121 7.54 -4.64 3.20
N VAL A 122 8.42 -5.57 2.85
CA VAL A 122 8.45 -6.25 1.56
C VAL A 122 8.89 -7.69 1.80
N GLY A 123 8.29 -8.64 1.09
CA GLY A 123 8.65 -10.04 1.22
C GLY A 123 7.94 -10.91 0.18
N VAL A 124 8.52 -12.08 -0.10
CA VAL A 124 7.94 -13.10 -0.97
C VAL A 124 7.40 -14.24 -0.10
N ALA A 125 6.11 -14.56 -0.25
CA ALA A 125 5.46 -15.58 0.57
C ALA A 125 5.90 -17.01 0.22
N ALA A 126 6.39 -17.23 -0.99
CA ALA A 126 6.91 -18.52 -1.47
C ALA A 126 8.33 -18.32 -2.04
N PRO A 127 9.37 -18.37 -1.19
CA PRO A 127 10.75 -18.28 -1.67
C PRO A 127 11.06 -19.56 -2.46
N GLY A 128 11.14 -19.44 -3.78
CA GLY A 128 11.46 -20.54 -4.70
C GLY A 128 12.89 -20.49 -5.25
N GLY A 129 13.79 -19.72 -4.63
CA GLY A 129 15.16 -19.58 -5.07
C GLY A 129 16.08 -20.59 -4.37
N ASP A 130 16.90 -21.28 -5.16
CA ASP A 130 18.12 -21.92 -4.66
C ASP A 130 19.25 -20.88 -4.66
N ALA A 131 20.08 -20.89 -3.61
CA ALA A 131 21.17 -19.93 -3.39
C ALA A 131 22.35 -20.11 -4.37
#